data_AF-A0A1F8F4L5-F1
#
_entry.id   AF-A0A1F8F4L5-F1
#
_cell.length_a   1.000
_cell.length_b   1.000
_cell.length_c   1.000
_cell.angle_alpha   90.00
_cell.angle_beta   90.00
_cell.angle_gamma   90.00
#
_symmetry.space_group_name_H-M   'P 1'
#
loop_
_entity.id
_entity.type
_entity.pdbx_description
1 polymer ?
#
loop_
_entity_poly.entity_id
_entity_poly.type
_entity_poly.pdbx_seq_one_letter_code
_entity_poly.pdbx_strand_id
1 'polypeptide(L)'
;MVLYAQRIDMSVPQRRLELWMYRFMLGTLSDKKTRSLREELERRHKERKIFSELERKLLSAFTVSRSTREYLAELFKTEEKRKFGN
;
A
#
# COMPACT_ATOMS: atom_id res chain seq x y z
N MET A 1 28.12 18.47 27.31
CA MET A 1 27.66 18.68 25.92
C MET A 1 26.86 17.46 25.50
N VAL A 2 25.55 17.60 25.35
CA VAL A 2 24.66 16.49 24.95
C VAL A 2 24.64 16.42 23.42
N LEU A 3 25.15 15.32 22.87
CA LEU A 3 25.09 15.02 21.45
C LEU A 3 23.63 14.71 21.09
N TYR A 4 22.94 15.67 20.48
CA TYR A 4 21.67 15.42 19.81
C TYR A 4 21.95 14.57 18.56
N ALA A 5 21.88 13.25 18.72
CA ALA A 5 21.68 12.37 17.59
C ALA A 5 20.30 12.70 17.01
N GLN A 6 20.26 13.60 16.02
CA GLN A 6 19.11 13.78 15.17
C GLN A 6 18.89 12.45 14.44
N ARG A 7 18.01 11.59 14.98
CA ARG A 7 17.39 10.55 14.19
C ARG A 7 16.69 11.30 13.06
N ILE A 8 17.26 11.22 11.85
CA ILE A 8 16.56 11.58 10.64
C ILE A 8 15.36 10.64 10.61
N ASP A 9 14.20 11.14 11.02
CA ASP A 9 12.95 10.41 10.94
C ASP A 9 12.70 10.20 9.45
N MET A 10 13.06 9.04 8.93
CA MET A 10 12.87 8.65 7.53
C MET A 10 11.37 8.41 7.23
N SER A 11 10.49 9.21 7.81
CA SER A 11 9.06 9.19 7.55
C SER A 11 8.75 9.93 6.26
N VAL A 12 7.94 9.28 5.42
CA VAL A 12 7.35 9.97 4.29
C VAL A 12 6.33 10.97 4.84
N PRO A 13 6.39 12.26 4.49
CA PRO A 13 5.39 13.24 4.92
C PRO A 13 3.99 12.81 4.49
N GLN A 14 2.97 13.03 5.33
CA GLN A 14 1.59 12.59 5.09
C GLN A 14 1.08 12.94 3.69
N ARG A 15 1.29 14.18 3.25
CA ARG A 15 0.87 14.67 1.92
C ARG A 15 1.54 13.92 0.75
N ARG A 16 2.79 13.49 0.94
CA ARG A 16 3.53 12.71 -0.06
C ARG A 16 3.05 11.26 -0.08
N LEU A 17 2.75 10.70 1.09
CA LEU A 17 2.17 9.36 1.23
C LEU A 17 0.82 9.28 0.51
N GLU A 18 -0.07 10.24 0.74
CA GLU A 18 -1.38 10.33 0.07
C GLU A 18 -1.23 10.39 -1.45
N LEU A 19 -0.33 11.23 -1.98
CA LEU A 19 -0.07 11.29 -3.42
C LEU A 19 0.41 9.94 -3.98
N TRP A 20 1.22 9.20 -3.24
CA TRP A 20 1.67 7.87 -3.65
C TRP A 20 0.53 6.86 -3.62
N MET A 21 -0.34 6.91 -2.60
CA MET A 21 -1.53 6.09 -2.50
C MET A 21 -2.48 6.33 -3.70
N TYR A 22 -2.71 7.59 -4.07
CA TYR A 22 -3.50 7.94 -5.27
C TYR A 22 -2.87 7.39 -6.54
N ARG A 23 -1.56 7.58 -6.74
CA ARG A 23 -0.86 7.05 -7.93
C ARG A 23 -0.86 5.53 -7.98
N PHE A 24 -0.81 4.85 -6.83
CA PHE A 24 -0.90 3.39 -6.74
C PHE A 24 -2.28 2.91 -7.18
N MET A 25 -3.36 3.53 -6.69
CA MET A 25 -4.73 3.19 -7.12
C MET A 25 -4.94 3.43 -8.61
N LEU A 26 -4.31 4.46 -9.18
CA LEU A 26 -4.35 4.74 -10.62
C LEU A 26 -3.42 3.85 -11.46
N GLY A 27 -2.64 2.94 -10.85
CA GLY A 27 -1.68 2.11 -11.57
C GLY A 27 -0.48 2.87 -12.17
N THR A 28 -0.26 4.13 -11.76
CA THR A 28 0.79 5.01 -12.28
C THR A 28 2.03 5.08 -11.37
N LEU A 29 2.00 4.37 -10.24
CA LEU A 29 3.12 4.32 -9.31
C LEU A 29 4.13 3.26 -9.75
N SER A 30 5.37 3.67 -10.00
CA SER A 30 6.48 2.76 -10.33
C SER A 30 6.72 1.71 -9.25
N ASP A 31 7.13 0.50 -9.63
CA ASP A 31 7.41 -0.62 -8.72
C ASP A 31 8.31 -0.27 -7.53
N LYS A 32 9.38 0.51 -7.76
CA LYS A 32 10.28 0.98 -6.69
C LYS A 32 9.51 1.78 -5.63
N LYS A 33 8.64 2.69 -6.06
CA LYS A 33 7.81 3.51 -5.16
C LYS A 33 6.67 2.70 -4.55
N THR A 34 6.15 1.69 -5.24
CA THR A 34 5.16 0.76 -4.69
C THR A 34 5.73 -0.05 -3.52
N ARG A 35 6.98 -0.52 -3.64
CA ARG A 35 7.69 -1.16 -2.51
C ARG A 35 7.88 -0.19 -1.35
N SER A 36 8.37 1.02 -1.61
CA SER A 36 8.53 2.05 -0.57
C SER A 36 7.21 2.46 0.08
N LEU A 37 6.11 2.53 -0.68
CA LEU A 37 4.77 2.78 -0.16
C LEU A 37 4.34 1.67 0.79
N ARG A 38 4.55 0.41 0.42
CA ARG A 38 4.25 -0.74 1.27
C ARG A 38 5.07 -0.70 2.57
N GLU A 39 6.39 -0.51 2.47
CA GLU A 39 7.28 -0.46 3.64
C GLU A 39 6.89 0.67 4.60
N GLU A 40 6.53 1.84 4.08
CA GLU A 40 6.08 2.97 4.90
C GLU A 40 4.74 2.70 5.59
N LEU A 41 3.78 2.06 4.90
CA LEU A 41 2.51 1.63 5.50
C LEU A 41 2.75 0.55 6.58
N GLU A 42 3.60 -0.44 6.32
CA GLU A 42 3.95 -1.46 7.32
C GLU A 42 4.65 -0.85 8.55
N ARG A 43 5.57 0.09 8.34
CA ARG A 43 6.28 0.80 9.41
C ARG A 43 5.30 1.59 10.28
N ARG A 44 4.44 2.40 9.67
CA ARG A 44 3.42 3.18 10.38
C ARG A 44 2.46 2.28 11.18
N HIS A 45 2.14 1.10 10.64
CA HIS A 45 1.26 0.13 11.30
C HIS A 45 1.89 -0.42 12.58
N LYS A 46 3.18 -0.80 12.49
CA LYS A 46 3.98 -1.23 13.64
C LYS A 46 4.14 -0.13 14.68
N GLU A 47 4.30 1.12 14.24
CA GLU A 47 4.40 2.31 15.10
C GLU A 47 3.05 2.74 15.72
N ARG A 48 1.95 2.03 15.47
CA ARG A 48 0.58 2.36 15.95
C ARG A 48 0.16 3.81 15.65
N LYS A 49 0.64 4.40 14.55
CA LYS A 49 0.18 5.72 14.10
C LYS A 49 -1.29 5.64 13.70
N ILE A 50 -1.99 6.77 13.68
CA ILE A 50 -3.40 6.82 13.23
C ILE A 50 -3.45 6.44 11.75
N PHE A 51 -4.15 5.36 11.43
CA PHE A 51 -4.42 4.95 10.04
C PHE A 51 -5.75 5.51 9.58
N SER A 52 -5.70 6.30 8.51
CA SER A 52 -6.86 6.54 7.67
C SER A 52 -7.41 5.23 7.12
N GLU A 53 -8.70 5.21 6.78
CA GLU A 53 -9.35 4.01 6.20
C GLU A 53 -8.64 3.54 4.92
N LEU A 54 -8.16 4.49 4.11
CA LEU A 54 -7.44 4.22 2.88
C LEU A 54 -6.07 3.55 3.12
N GLU A 55 -5.31 3.99 4.13
CA GLU A 55 -4.05 3.34 4.52
C GLU A 55 -4.29 1.89 4.96
N ARG A 56 -5.38 1.61 5.70
CA ARG A 56 -5.73 0.24 6.10
C ARG A 56 -6.07 -0.62 4.90
N LYS A 57 -6.94 -0.12 4.01
CA LYS A 57 -7.34 -0.85 2.79
C LYS A 57 -6.13 -1.17 1.91
N LEU A 58 -5.21 -0.22 1.74
CA LEU A 58 -3.99 -0.43 0.96
C LEU A 58 -3.01 -1.39 1.64
N LEU A 59 -2.80 -1.26 2.95
CA LEU A 59 -1.97 -2.21 3.69
C LEU A 59 -2.54 -3.63 3.58
N SER A 60 -3.85 -3.79 3.76
CA SER A 60 -4.54 -5.06 3.57
C SER A 60 -4.31 -5.62 2.17
N ALA A 61 -4.43 -4.79 1.13
CA ALA A 61 -4.15 -5.18 -0.25
C ALA A 61 -2.71 -5.68 -0.47
N PHE A 62 -1.72 -5.07 0.20
CA PHE A 62 -0.33 -5.53 0.16
C PHE A 62 -0.10 -6.85 0.92
N THR A 63 -0.87 -7.09 1.99
CA THR A 63 -0.77 -8.30 2.82
C THR A 63 -1.54 -9.50 2.30
N VAL A 64 -2.32 -9.35 1.22
CA VAL A 64 -3.03 -10.48 0.60
C VAL A 64 -2.00 -11.53 0.17
N SER A 65 -2.13 -12.71 0.76
CA SER A 65 -1.27 -13.86 0.48
C SER A 65 -1.31 -14.21 -1.01
N ARG A 66 -0.29 -14.92 -1.50
CA ARG A 66 -0.23 -15.35 -2.90
C ARG A 66 -1.44 -16.20 -3.28
N SER A 67 -1.82 -17.16 -2.43
CA SER A 67 -2.99 -18.02 -2.65
C SER A 67 -4.29 -17.22 -2.68
N THR A 68 -4.46 -16.25 -1.80
CA THR A 68 -5.64 -15.37 -1.82
C THR A 68 -5.65 -14.48 -3.07
N ARG A 69 -4.49 -14.02 -3.56
CA ARG A 69 -4.40 -13.28 -4.83
C ARG A 69 -4.76 -14.13 -6.04
N GLU A 70 -4.27 -15.36 -6.10
CA GLU A 70 -4.58 -16.32 -7.17
C GLU A 70 -6.09 -16.66 -7.18
N TYR A 71 -6.67 -16.94 -6.01
CA TYR A 71 -8.11 -17.17 -5.85
C TYR A 71 -8.96 -15.96 -6.28
N LEU A 72 -8.58 -14.75 -5.86
CA LEU A 72 -9.29 -13.53 -6.27
C LEU A 72 -9.17 -13.29 -7.78
N ALA A 73 -8.00 -13.57 -8.39
CA ALA A 73 -7.81 -13.44 -9.82
C ALA A 73 -8.67 -14.43 -10.62
N GLU A 74 -8.82 -15.67 -10.14
CA GLU A 74 -9.75 -16.65 -10.73
C GLU A 74 -11.22 -16.20 -10.62
N LEU A 75 -11.62 -15.69 -9.45
CA LEU A 75 -12.95 -15.12 -9.25
C LEU A 75 -13.23 -13.98 -10.21
N PHE A 76 -12.31 -13.02 -10.33
CA PHE A 76 -12.46 -11.89 -11.25
C PHE A 76 -12.52 -12.33 -12.71
N LYS A 77 -11.66 -13.27 -13.15
CA LYS A 77 -11.73 -13.83 -14.51
C LYS A 77 -13.06 -14.53 -14.78
N THR A 78 -13.62 -15.20 -13.77
CA THR A 78 -14.90 -15.89 -13.88
C THR A 78 -16.07 -14.91 -13.96
N GLU A 79 -16.05 -13.83 -13.16
CA GLU A 79 -17.02 -12.75 -13.23
C GLU A 79 -16.92 -11.93 -14.53
N GLU A 80 -15.71 -11.62 -15.00
CA GLU A 80 -15.50 -10.96 -16.30
C GLU A 80 -16.07 -11.80 -17.44
N LYS A 81 -15.80 -13.11 -17.46
CA LYS A 81 -16.39 -14.03 -18.45
C LYS A 81 -17.92 -14.10 -18.37
N ARG A 82 -18.52 -13.91 -17.19
CA ARG A 82 -19.99 -13.90 -17.03
C ARG A 82 -20.61 -12.56 -17.44
N LYS A 83 -19.96 -11.44 -17.16
CA LYS A 83 -20.50 -10.09 -17.40
C LYS A 83 -20.17 -9.51 -18.76
N PHE A 84 -19.01 -9.87 -19.30
CA PHE A 84 -18.48 -9.37 -20.57
C PHE A 84 -18.18 -10.51 -21.54
N GLY A 85 -18.77 -11.69 -21.30
CA GLY A 85 -18.67 -12.85 -22.17
C GLY A 85 -19.20 -12.54 -23.55
N ASN A 86 -18.26 -12.42 -24.49
CA ASN A 86 -18.44 -12.73 -25.90
C ASN A 86 -18.46 -14.25 -26.07
#